data_AF-A0A2D1SUH4-F1
#
_entry.id   AF-A0A2D1SUH4-F1
#
_cell.length_a   1.000
_cell.length_b   1.000
_cell.length_c   1.000
_cell.angle_alpha   90.00
_cell.angle_beta   90.00
_cell.angle_gamma   90.00
#
_symmetry.space_group_name_H-M   'P 1'
#
loop_
_entity.id
_entity.type
_entity.pdbx_description
1 polymer ?
#
loop_
_entity_poly.entity_id
_entity_poly.type
_entity_poly.pdbx_seq_one_letter_code
_entity_poly.pdbx_strand_id
1 'polypeptide(L)' 'MNSEPYIYSCAINDNSIAKVYAGDEQATIIDVEGEKRFWFAISPIKYVKVKVVKIDGTEEINHLKSIF' A
#
# COMPACT_ATOMS: atom_id res chain seq x y z
N MET A 1 -2.59 17.02 17.86
CA MET A 1 -1.20 16.55 17.79
C MET A 1 -0.83 16.45 16.32
N ASN A 2 0.10 17.29 15.86
CA ASN A 2 0.64 17.19 14.50
C ASN A 2 1.86 16.25 14.56
N SER A 3 1.61 14.94 14.63
CA SER A 3 2.66 13.98 14.37
C SER A 3 2.97 14.02 12.88
N GLU A 4 4.26 14.04 12.53
CA GLU A 4 4.70 13.90 11.15
C GLU A 4 4.11 12.61 10.55
N PRO A 5 3.64 12.64 9.29
CA PRO A 5 3.02 11.48 8.68
C PRO A 5 4.07 10.41 8.35
N TYR A 6 3.62 9.16 8.33
CA TYR A 6 4.40 7.99 7.93
C TYR A 6 4.14 7.68 6.47
N ILE A 7 5.21 7.31 5.75
CA ILE A 7 5.13 6.83 4.37
C ILE A 7 5.30 5.31 4.37
N TYR A 8 4.32 4.62 3.80
CA TYR A 8 4.39 3.19 3.52
C TYR A 8 4.58 3.00 2.03
N SER A 9 5.45 2.09 1.63
CA SER A 9 5.63 1.74 0.21
C SER A 9 6.07 0.30 0.02
N CYS A 10 5.73 -0.28 -1.12
CA CYS A 10 6.22 -1.59 -1.51
C CYS A 10 6.21 -1.78 -3.03
N ALA A 11 7.07 -2.66 -3.52
CA ALA A 11 7.01 -3.16 -4.89
C ALA A 11 5.82 -4.13 -5.04
N ILE A 12 5.20 -4.12 -6.22
CA ILE A 12 4.14 -5.03 -6.63
C ILE A 12 4.65 -5.80 -7.85
N ASN A 13 4.73 -7.12 -7.71
CA ASN A 13 5.00 -8.03 -8.83
C ASN A 13 3.71 -8.72 -9.33
N ASP A 14 2.57 -8.47 -8.70
CA ASP A 14 1.28 -9.07 -9.04
C ASP A 14 0.39 -8.05 -9.78
N ASN A 15 0.19 -8.27 -11.08
CA ASN A 15 -0.63 -7.42 -11.94
C ASN A 15 -2.13 -7.52 -11.65
N SER A 16 -2.57 -8.53 -10.88
CA SER A 16 -3.97 -8.64 -10.44
C SER A 16 -4.32 -7.65 -9.32
N ILE A 17 -3.34 -6.98 -8.71
CA ILE A 17 -3.60 -5.98 -7.67
C ILE A 17 -4.20 -4.71 -8.27
N ALA A 18 -5.44 -4.43 -7.88
CA ALA A 18 -6.19 -3.26 -8.29
C ALA A 18 -6.05 -2.10 -7.30
N LYS A 19 -6.06 -2.39 -5.99
CA LYS A 19 -5.97 -1.38 -4.93
C LYS A 19 -5.14 -1.90 -3.77
N VAL A 20 -4.49 -0.97 -3.07
CA VAL A 20 -3.83 -1.22 -1.79
C VAL A 20 -4.31 -0.17 -0.80
N TYR A 21 -4.50 -0.58 0.46
CA TYR A 21 -4.87 0.29 1.57
C TYR A 21 -3.87 0.13 2.70
N ALA A 22 -3.43 1.23 3.29
CA ALA A 22 -2.60 1.28 4.47
C ALA A 22 -3.43 1.85 5.63
N GLY A 23 -4.06 0.96 6.39
CA GLY A 23 -5.14 1.34 7.31
C GLY A 23 -6.37 1.77 6.50
N ASP A 24 -6.87 2.96 6.76
CA ASP A 24 -8.01 3.54 6.02
C ASP A 24 -7.56 4.34 4.79
N GLU A 25 -6.25 4.58 4.63
CA GLU A 25 -5.69 5.36 3.52
C GLU A 25 -5.53 4.49 2.28
N GLN A 26 -6.15 4.88 1.16
CA GLN A 26 -5.91 4.22 -0.12
C GLN A 26 -4.54 4.65 -0.68
N ALA A 27 -3.71 3.66 -1.01
CA ALA A 27 -2.42 3.89 -1.62
C ALA A 27 -2.54 4.33 -3.09
N THR A 28 -1.57 5.12 -3.53
CA THR A 28 -1.31 5.39 -4.93
C THR A 28 -0.48 4.25 -5.50
N ILE A 29 -0.92 3.65 -6.61
CA ILE A 29 -0.13 2.70 -7.39
C ILE A 29 0.43 3.43 -8.60
N ILE A 30 1.74 3.27 -8.86
CA ILE A 30 2.44 3.80 -10.02
C ILE A 30 3.01 2.65 -10.85
N ASP A 31 2.87 2.77 -12.17
CA ASP A 31 3.53 1.90 -13.14
C ASP A 31 4.84 2.57 -13.58
N VAL A 32 5.92 1.80 -13.55
CA VAL A 32 7.28 2.23 -13.90
C VAL A 32 7.75 1.38 -15.09
N GLU A 33 8.68 1.91 -15.88
CA GLU A 33 9.24 1.19 -17.04
C GLU A 33 9.68 -0.25 -16.70
N GLY A 34 9.37 -1.18 -17.60
CA GLY A 34 9.70 -2.60 -17.46
C GLY A 34 8.72 -3.41 -16.61
N GLU A 35 7.42 -3.13 -16.72
CA GLU A 35 6.33 -3.86 -16.02
C GLU A 35 6.46 -3.86 -14.49
N LYS A 36 7.14 -2.86 -13.94
CA LYS A 36 7.32 -2.72 -12.49
C LYS A 36 6.22 -1.84 -11.92
N ARG A 37 5.60 -2.31 -10.85
CA ARG A 37 4.55 -1.56 -10.16
C ARG A 37 4.99 -1.29 -8.73
N PHE A 38 4.69 -0.11 -8.22
CA PHE A 38 4.95 0.25 -6.83
C PHE A 38 3.71 0.90 -6.24
N TRP A 39 3.50 0.72 -4.94
CA TRP A 39 2.51 1.50 -4.23
C TRP A 39 3.14 2.32 -3.12
N PHE A 40 2.51 3.44 -2.80
CA PHE A 40 2.81 4.21 -1.60
C PHE A 40 1.55 4.83 -0.99
N ALA A 41 1.56 5.00 0.33
CA ALA A 41 0.50 5.68 1.09
C ALA A 41 1.13 6.57 2.18
N ILE A 42 0.46 7.67 2.49
CA ILE A 42 0.84 8.60 3.56
C ILE A 42 -0.22 8.49 4.64
N SER A 43 0.16 8.23 5.89
CA SER A 43 -0.79 8.07 7.00
C SER A 43 -0.28 8.74 8.28
N PRO A 44 -1.14 9.38 9.09
CA PRO A 44 -0.75 9.88 10.41
C PRO A 44 -0.52 8.75 11.44
N ILE A 45 -0.84 7.49 11.09
CA ILE A 45 -0.77 6.34 12.01
C ILE A 45 0.52 5.55 11.77
N LYS A 46 1.29 5.32 12.84
CA LYS A 46 2.58 4.60 12.81
C LYS A 46 2.47 3.10 12.56
N TYR A 47 1.34 2.50 12.93
CA TYR A 47 1.11 1.06 12.80
C TYR A 47 -0.22 0.83 12.11
N VAL A 48 -0.17 0.46 10.83
CA VAL A 48 -1.36 0.16 10.03
C VAL A 48 -1.32 -1.26 9.50
N LYS A 49 -2.50 -1.85 9.26
CA LYS A 49 -2.62 -3.09 8.48
C LYS A 49 -2.66 -2.75 7.01
N VAL A 50 -2.05 -3.58 6.17
CA VAL A 50 -2.13 -3.38 4.72
C VAL A 50 -3.16 -4.35 4.16
N LYS A 51 -4.11 -3.81 3.40
CA LYS A 51 -5.10 -4.61 2.65
C LYS A 51 -4.86 -4.45 1.17
N VAL A 52 -4.81 -5.57 0.46
CA VAL A 52 -4.69 -5.64 -0.99
C VAL A 52 -6.03 -6.10 -1.55
N VAL A 53 -6.52 -5.43 -2.60
CA VAL A 53 -7.73 -5.82 -3.33
C VAL A 53 -7.35 -6.15 -4.76
N LYS A 54 -7.68 -7.35 -5.19
CA LYS A 54 -7.45 -7.83 -6.56
C LYS A 54 -8.59 -7.43 -7.50
N ILE A 55 -8.33 -7.49 -8.81
CA ILE A 55 -9.31 -7.13 -9.86
C ILE A 55 -10.58 -8.00 -9.78
N ASP A 56 -10.45 -9.25 -9.33
CA ASP A 56 -11.57 -10.18 -9.12
C ASP A 56 -12.38 -9.90 -7.84
N GLY A 57 -11.97 -8.90 -7.04
CA GLY A 57 -12.60 -8.54 -5.78
C GLY A 57 -12.06 -9.29 -4.56
N THR A 58 -11.10 -10.22 -4.74
CA THR A 58 -10.46 -10.92 -3.62
C THR A 58 -9.68 -9.93 -2.76
N GLU A 59 -9.79 -10.08 -1.43
CA GLU A 59 -9.06 -9.26 -0.46
C GLU A 59 -8.00 -10.09 0.29
N GLU A 60 -6.79 -9.55 0.41
CA GLU A 60 -5.70 -10.12 1.20
C GLU A 60 -5.24 -9.11 2.26
N ILE A 61 -5.04 -9.56 3.49
CA ILE A 61 -4.57 -8.70 4.60
C ILE A 61 -3.15 -9.11 4.96
N ASN A 62 -2.21 -8.18 4.77
CA ASN A 62 -0.80 -8.35 5.08
C ASN A 62 -0.39 -7.46 6.27
N HIS A 63 0.32 -8.04 7.23
CA HIS A 63 0.90 -7.30 8.35
C HIS A 63 2.27 -6.75 7.95
N LEU A 64 2.29 -5.56 7.34
CA LEU A 64 3.55 -4.87 7.06
C LEU A 64 4.00 -4.07 8.30
N LYS A 65 5.26 -4.24 8.70
CA LYS A 65 5.91 -3.35 9.67
C LYS A 65 6.51 -2.17 8.91
N SER A 66 6.29 -0.95 9.39
CA SER A 66 6.94 0.26 8.86
C SER A 66 8.45 0.06 8.80
N ILE A 67 9.08 0.48 7.69
CA ILE A 67 10.53 0.35 7.47
C ILE A 67 11.30 1.55 8.08
N PHE A 68 10.58 2.54 8.64
CA PHE A 68 11.15 3.69 9.36
C PHE A 68 10.30 4.05 10.59
#